data_AF-A0A534XRD9-F1
#
_entry.id   AF-A0A534XRD9-F1
#
_cell.length_a   1.000
_cell.length_b   1.000
_cell.length_c   1.000
_cell.angle_alpha   90.00
_cell.angle_beta   90.00
_cell.angle_gamma   90.00
#
_symmetry.space_group_name_H-M   'P 1'
#
loop_
_entity.id
_entity.type
_entity.pdbx_description
1 polymer ?
#
loop_
_entity_poly.entity_id
_entity_poly.type
_entity_poly.pdbx_seq_one_letter_code
_entity_poly.pdbx_strand_id
1 'polypeptide(L)'
;MITQGPRDKMGAALRERFGQDSVEVVRTEYVGPQVGKQLRNDGILAVLYAMGMILIYVGFRFDFRFSPGVIIALIHDAIVTLGYFVVTRHEFNLTSVTVILTVVGYSVNDTIVIYDRIRENRKRFKGTA
;
A
#
# COMPACT_ATOMS: atom_id res chain seq x y z
N MET A 1 -19.18 -38.91 -9.58
CA MET A 1 -18.59 -37.90 -10.49
C MET A 1 -18.31 -36.65 -9.68
N ILE A 2 -17.10 -36.54 -9.12
CA ILE A 2 -16.68 -35.35 -8.36
C ILE A 2 -15.93 -34.48 -9.36
N THR A 3 -16.40 -33.25 -9.55
CA THR A 3 -15.81 -32.24 -10.44
C THR A 3 -14.38 -31.93 -9.97
N GLN A 4 -13.39 -32.62 -10.54
CA GLN A 4 -11.98 -32.33 -10.34
C GLN A 4 -11.70 -30.90 -10.80
N GLY A 5 -11.46 -30.01 -9.84
CA GLY A 5 -11.05 -28.64 -10.13
C GLY A 5 -9.67 -28.62 -10.80
N PRO A 6 -9.28 -27.51 -11.45
CA PRO A 6 -7.96 -27.36 -12.09
C PRO A 6 -6.78 -27.69 -11.15
N ARG A 7 -6.99 -27.58 -9.83
CA ARG A 7 -6.02 -27.82 -8.75
C ARG A 7 -5.57 -29.27 -8.65
N ASP A 8 -6.51 -30.22 -8.70
CA ASP A 8 -6.20 -31.65 -8.57
C ASP A 8 -5.50 -32.19 -9.80
N LYS A 9 -5.86 -31.66 -10.97
CA LYS A 9 -5.22 -32.00 -12.25
C LYS A 9 -3.77 -31.53 -12.32
N MET A 10 -3.46 -30.35 -11.76
CA MET A 10 -2.11 -29.80 -11.82
C MET A 10 -1.14 -30.53 -10.87
N GLY A 11 -1.58 -30.85 -9.65
CA GLY A 11 -0.80 -31.66 -8.73
C GLY A 11 -0.61 -33.11 -9.22
N ALA A 12 -1.65 -33.70 -9.82
CA ALA A 12 -1.56 -35.03 -10.43
C ALA A 12 -0.61 -35.04 -11.64
N ALA A 13 -0.70 -34.06 -12.54
CA ALA A 13 0.16 -33.97 -13.73
C ALA A 13 1.64 -33.75 -13.38
N LEU A 14 1.93 -32.99 -12.32
CA LEU A 14 3.31 -32.78 -11.86
C LEU A 14 3.90 -34.05 -11.25
N ARG A 15 3.12 -34.76 -10.43
CA ARG A 15 3.55 -36.05 -9.84
C ARG A 15 3.70 -37.15 -10.89
N GLU A 16 2.87 -37.14 -11.92
CA GLU A 16 2.96 -38.06 -13.06
C GLU A 16 4.23 -37.85 -13.90
N ARG A 17 4.65 -36.59 -14.11
CA ARG A 17 5.83 -36.28 -14.93
C ARG A 17 7.16 -36.38 -14.20
N PHE A 18 7.20 -36.08 -12.90
CA PHE A 18 8.46 -35.96 -12.15
C PHE A 18 8.67 -37.06 -11.10
N GLY A 19 7.66 -37.89 -10.83
CA GLY A 19 7.69 -38.93 -9.79
C GLY A 19 7.16 -38.42 -8.44
N GLN A 20 6.49 -39.29 -7.68
CA GLN A 20 5.82 -38.90 -6.42
C GLN A 20 6.78 -38.39 -5.34
N ASP A 21 8.03 -38.85 -5.33
CA ASP A 21 9.03 -38.53 -4.30
C ASP A 21 9.84 -37.24 -4.58
N SER A 22 9.68 -36.63 -5.76
CA SER A 22 10.46 -35.45 -6.18
C SER A 22 9.67 -34.14 -6.20
N VAL A 23 8.34 -34.18 -6.03
CA VAL A 23 7.47 -33.01 -6.11
C VAL A 23 6.60 -32.88 -4.87
N GLU A 24 6.97 -31.92 -4.03
CA GLU A 24 6.14 -31.45 -2.92
C GLU A 24 5.39 -30.18 -3.32
N VAL A 25 4.05 -30.22 -3.28
CA VAL A 25 3.22 -29.04 -3.51
C VAL A 25 3.16 -28.25 -2.21
N VAL A 26 4.05 -27.25 -2.08
CA VAL A 26 4.20 -26.45 -0.85
C VAL A 26 2.97 -25.59 -0.56
N ARG A 27 2.39 -24.96 -1.58
CA ARG A 27 1.23 -24.07 -1.40
C ARG A 27 0.53 -23.80 -2.72
N THR A 28 -0.80 -23.82 -2.71
CA THR A 28 -1.63 -23.42 -3.85
C THR A 28 -2.64 -22.39 -3.37
N GLU A 29 -2.52 -21.16 -3.84
CA GLU A 29 -3.49 -20.11 -3.60
C GLU A 29 -4.29 -19.84 -4.88
N TYR A 30 -5.58 -19.62 -4.73
CA TYR A 30 -6.47 -19.28 -5.83
C TYR A 30 -7.37 -18.14 -5.39
N VAL A 31 -7.20 -16.98 -6.02
CA VAL A 31 -8.05 -15.82 -5.82
C VAL A 31 -9.10 -15.81 -6.93
N GLY A 32 -10.38 -15.88 -6.56
CA GLY A 32 -11.47 -15.79 -7.51
C GLY A 32 -11.54 -14.38 -8.13
N PRO A 33 -11.86 -14.24 -9.44
CA PRO A 33 -11.88 -12.94 -10.13
C PRO A 33 -12.85 -11.92 -9.51
N GLN A 34 -13.95 -12.39 -8.91
CA GLN A 34 -14.90 -11.55 -8.19
C GLN A 34 -14.27 -10.95 -6.91
N VAL A 35 -13.60 -11.78 -6.11
CA VAL A 35 -12.97 -11.37 -4.85
C VAL A 35 -11.79 -10.43 -5.13
N GLY A 36 -10.97 -10.73 -6.13
CA GLY A 36 -9.87 -9.86 -6.54
C GLY A 36 -10.33 -8.48 -7.00
N LYS A 37 -11.44 -8.39 -7.77
CA LYS A 37 -12.02 -7.12 -8.19
C LYS A 37 -12.54 -6.30 -7.01
N GLN A 38 -13.14 -6.96 -6.02
CA GLN A 38 -13.63 -6.31 -4.81
C GLN A 38 -12.46 -5.78 -3.96
N LEU A 39 -11.45 -6.60 -3.67
CA LEU A 39 -10.26 -6.18 -2.91
C LEU A 39 -9.54 -4.99 -3.56
N ARG A 40 -9.42 -5.00 -4.89
CA ARG A 40 -8.83 -3.88 -5.63
C ARG A 40 -9.60 -2.58 -5.40
N ASN A 41 -10.92 -2.62 -5.58
CA ASN A 41 -11.75 -1.43 -5.44
C ASN A 41 -11.77 -0.91 -4.00
N ASP A 42 -11.91 -1.81 -3.03
CA ASP A 42 -11.92 -1.47 -1.60
C ASP A 42 -10.57 -0.91 -1.16
N GLY A 43 -9.47 -1.48 -1.65
CA GLY A 43 -8.12 -0.97 -1.39
C GLY A 43 -7.88 0.42 -1.97
N ILE A 44 -8.33 0.68 -3.21
CA ILE A 44 -8.24 2.01 -3.82
C ILE A 44 -9.04 3.03 -3.02
N LEU A 45 -10.28 2.69 -2.65
CA LEU A 45 -11.13 3.56 -1.82
C LEU A 45 -10.51 3.83 -0.45
N ALA A 46 -9.95 2.81 0.21
CA ALA A 46 -9.29 2.96 1.50
C ALA A 46 -8.10 3.93 1.44
N VAL A 47 -7.26 3.83 0.41
CA VAL A 47 -6.11 4.73 0.21
C VAL A 47 -6.59 6.16 -0.05
N LEU A 48 -7.61 6.34 -0.88
CA LEU A 48 -8.19 7.66 -1.15
C LEU A 48 -8.78 8.31 0.11
N TYR A 49 -9.53 7.55 0.92
CA TYR A 49 -10.08 8.04 2.18
C TYR A 49 -8.99 8.38 3.19
N ALA A 50 -7.97 7.52 3.32
CA ALA A 50 -6.83 7.79 4.19
C ALA A 50 -6.12 9.08 3.78
N MET A 51 -5.79 9.23 2.49
CA MET A 51 -5.14 10.41 1.95
C MET A 51 -5.99 11.68 2.14
N GLY A 52 -7.30 11.61 1.89
CA GLY A 52 -8.22 12.71 2.15
C GLY A 52 -8.24 13.13 3.62
N MET A 53 -8.33 12.18 4.56
CA MET A 53 -8.30 12.48 5.99
C MET A 53 -6.96 13.08 6.44
N ILE A 54 -5.84 12.59 5.91
CA ILE A 54 -4.51 13.14 6.18
C ILE A 54 -4.41 14.58 5.68
N LEU A 55 -4.86 14.86 4.46
CA LEU A 55 -4.83 16.21 3.89
C LEU A 55 -5.69 17.19 4.69
N ILE A 56 -6.88 16.76 5.11
CA ILE A 56 -7.75 17.54 6.01
C ILE A 56 -7.03 17.78 7.34
N TYR A 57 -6.50 16.74 7.97
CA TYR A 57 -5.77 16.85 9.24
C TYR A 57 -4.61 17.85 9.14
N VAL A 58 -3.75 17.71 8.13
CA VAL A 58 -2.62 18.61 7.89
C VAL A 58 -3.12 20.04 7.61
N GLY A 59 -4.15 20.19 6.79
CA GLY A 59 -4.73 21.49 6.44
C GLY A 59 -5.27 22.25 7.65
N PHE A 60 -5.89 21.56 8.61
CA PHE A 60 -6.35 22.17 9.87
C PHE A 60 -5.22 22.33 10.91
N ARG A 61 -4.24 21.43 10.93
CA ARG A 61 -3.17 21.39 11.93
C ARG A 61 -2.03 22.38 11.68
N PHE A 62 -1.86 22.84 10.43
CA PHE A 62 -0.72 23.66 10.00
C PHE A 62 -1.14 24.96 9.27
N ASP A 63 -0.29 26.00 9.36
CA ASP A 63 -0.50 27.27 8.67
C ASP A 63 -0.50 27.09 7.14
N PHE A 64 -1.54 27.62 6.47
CA PHE A 64 -1.77 27.53 5.01
C PHE A 64 -0.56 27.91 4.12
N ARG A 65 0.40 28.69 4.64
CA ARG A 65 1.58 29.14 3.90
C ARG A 65 2.58 28.03 3.55
N PHE A 66 2.59 26.91 4.25
CA PHE A 66 3.52 25.81 3.93
C PHE A 66 2.81 24.49 3.59
N SER A 67 1.47 24.45 3.66
CA SER A 67 0.67 23.28 3.27
C SER A 67 0.91 22.78 1.83
N PRO A 68 1.19 23.62 0.81
CA PRO A 68 1.34 23.13 -0.57
C PRO A 68 2.46 22.10 -0.76
N GLY A 69 3.61 22.30 -0.10
CA GLY A 69 4.74 21.37 -0.20
C GLY A 69 4.44 20.00 0.40
N VAL A 70 3.71 19.98 1.52
CA VAL A 70 3.28 18.74 2.19
C VAL A 70 2.31 17.95 1.31
N ILE A 71 1.35 18.64 0.69
CA ILE A 71 0.38 18.00 -0.19
C ILE A 71 1.08 17.33 -1.37
N ILE A 72 2.06 18.01 -1.98
CA ILE A 72 2.83 17.45 -3.11
C ILE A 72 3.66 16.24 -2.66
N ALA A 73 4.34 16.32 -1.52
CA ALA A 73 5.14 15.20 -0.99
C ALA A 73 4.26 13.95 -0.72
N LEU A 74 3.09 14.14 -0.11
CA LEU A 74 2.16 13.03 0.16
C LEU A 74 1.61 12.41 -1.13
N ILE A 75 1.29 13.24 -2.13
CA ILE A 75 0.84 12.74 -3.44
C ILE A 75 1.96 11.93 -4.10
N HIS A 76 3.20 12.42 -4.06
CA HIS A 76 4.36 11.70 -4.58
C HIS A 76 4.51 10.34 -3.92
N ASP A 77 4.46 10.28 -2.59
CA ASP A 77 4.63 9.03 -1.85
C ASP A 77 3.53 8.01 -2.16
N ALA A 78 2.29 8.48 -2.34
CA ALA A 78 1.17 7.64 -2.77
C ALA A 78 1.34 7.10 -4.21
N ILE A 79 1.81 7.94 -5.14
CA ILE A 79 2.05 7.53 -6.53
C ILE A 79 3.19 6.51 -6.60
N VAL A 80 4.29 6.74 -5.89
CA VAL A 80 5.45 5.84 -5.90
C VAL A 80 5.10 4.48 -5.29
N THR A 81 4.38 4.47 -4.16
CA THR A 81 3.93 3.20 -3.55
C THR A 81 2.99 2.42 -4.46
N LEU A 82 2.00 3.06 -5.08
CA LEU A 82 1.13 2.38 -6.05
C LEU A 82 1.90 1.93 -7.30
N GLY A 83 2.80 2.78 -7.80
CA GLY A 83 3.64 2.51 -8.97
C GLY A 83 4.51 1.27 -8.79
N TYR A 84 5.03 1.04 -7.58
CA TYR A 84 5.76 -0.18 -7.25
C TYR A 84 4.94 -1.45 -7.52
N PHE A 85 3.68 -1.50 -7.09
CA PHE A 85 2.81 -2.66 -7.32
C PHE A 85 2.48 -2.87 -8.80
N VAL A 86 2.31 -1.78 -9.55
CA VAL A 86 2.07 -1.84 -11.00
C VAL A 86 3.29 -2.40 -11.73
N VAL A 87 4.50 -1.94 -11.40
CA VAL A 87 5.75 -2.35 -12.05
C VAL A 87 6.12 -3.79 -11.70
N THR A 88 6.03 -4.16 -10.42
CA THR A 88 6.37 -5.53 -9.95
C THR A 88 5.31 -6.58 -10.29
N ARG A 89 4.15 -6.16 -10.80
CA ARG A 89 2.98 -7.01 -11.11
C ARG A 89 2.58 -7.91 -9.94
N HIS A 90 2.79 -7.43 -8.72
CA HIS A 90 2.40 -8.15 -7.52
C HIS A 90 0.88 -8.24 -7.44
N GLU A 91 0.37 -9.39 -6.97
CA GLU A 91 -1.06 -9.55 -6.75
C GLU A 91 -1.53 -8.58 -5.67
N PHE A 92 -2.62 -7.87 -5.95
CA PHE A 92 -3.21 -6.93 -5.00
C PHE A 92 -4.12 -7.71 -4.04
N ASN A 93 -3.64 -7.91 -2.83
CA ASN A 93 -4.34 -8.64 -1.78
C ASN A 93 -4.40 -7.83 -0.47
N LEU A 94 -4.93 -8.42 0.60
CA LEU A 94 -5.06 -7.75 1.89
C LEU A 94 -3.69 -7.32 2.45
N THR A 95 -2.66 -8.14 2.26
CA THR A 95 -1.28 -7.81 2.67
C THR A 95 -0.77 -6.59 1.91
N SER A 96 -1.07 -6.45 0.63
CA SER A 96 -0.74 -5.25 -0.16
C SER A 96 -1.36 -4.00 0.46
N VAL A 97 -2.63 -4.05 0.87
CA VAL A 97 -3.31 -2.93 1.52
C VAL A 97 -2.65 -2.56 2.85
N THR A 98 -2.28 -3.56 3.67
CA THR A 98 -1.54 -3.33 4.91
C THR A 98 -0.23 -2.59 4.66
N VAL A 99 0.57 -3.06 3.71
CA VAL A 99 1.87 -2.44 3.38
C VAL A 99 1.68 -1.00 2.91
N ILE A 100 0.70 -0.73 2.04
CA ILE A 100 0.41 0.63 1.55
C ILE A 100 0.04 1.54 2.71
N LEU A 101 -0.88 1.11 3.58
CA LEU A 101 -1.31 1.91 4.72
C LEU A 101 -0.16 2.20 5.69
N THR A 102 0.71 1.21 5.93
CA THR A 102 1.91 1.37 6.76
C THR A 102 2.86 2.40 6.19
N VAL A 103 3.18 2.33 4.88
CA VAL A 103 4.10 3.30 4.26
C VAL A 103 3.52 4.71 4.30
N VAL A 104 2.24 4.87 3.97
CA VAL A 104 1.55 6.17 4.07
C VAL A 104 1.59 6.70 5.51
N GLY A 105 1.33 5.85 6.51
CA GLY A 105 1.40 6.24 7.92
C GLY A 105 2.78 6.74 8.35
N TYR A 106 3.85 6.07 7.93
CA TYR A 106 5.22 6.51 8.20
C TYR A 106 5.59 7.81 7.46
N SER A 107 5.22 7.94 6.18
CA SER A 107 5.47 9.15 5.37
C SER A 107 4.84 10.41 5.99
N VAL A 108 3.59 10.28 6.46
CA VAL A 108 2.89 11.37 7.15
C VAL A 108 3.59 11.73 8.46
N ASN A 109 3.95 10.73 9.26
CA ASN A 109 4.64 10.95 10.53
C ASN A 109 5.95 11.70 10.34
N ASP A 110 6.75 11.30 9.35
CA ASP A 110 8.01 11.99 9.02
C ASP A 110 7.77 13.46 8.62
N THR A 111 6.78 13.70 7.77
CA THR A 111 6.40 15.04 7.33
C THR A 111 6.02 15.95 8.52
N ILE A 112 5.27 15.42 9.49
CA ILE A 112 4.86 16.17 10.68
C ILE A 112 6.08 16.58 11.53
N VAL A 113 7.02 15.66 11.77
CA VAL A 113 8.21 15.92 12.59
C VAL A 113 9.11 16.98 11.95
N ILE A 114 9.38 16.85 10.65
CA ILE A 114 10.18 17.83 9.89
C ILE A 114 9.51 19.20 9.94
N TYR A 115 8.19 19.25 9.76
CA TYR A 115 7.47 20.51 9.75
C TYR A 115 7.46 21.18 11.13
N ASP A 116 7.28 20.39 12.20
CA ASP A 116 7.35 20.92 13.56
C ASP A 116 8.73 21.53 13.85
N ARG A 117 9.80 20.86 13.37
CA ARG A 117 11.18 21.37 13.43
C ARG A 117 11.37 22.70 12.68
N ILE A 118 10.80 22.82 11.48
CA ILE A 118 10.83 24.08 10.70
C ILE A 118 10.14 25.21 11.48
N ARG A 119 9.00 24.92 12.11
CA ARG A 119 8.25 25.89 12.90
C ARG A 119 8.99 26.32 14.16
N GLU A 120 9.62 25.37 14.86
CA GLU A 120 10.46 25.63 16.03
C GLU A 120 11.65 26.53 15.68
N ASN A 121 12.38 26.20 14.61
CA ASN A 121 13.50 27.00 14.14
C ASN A 121 13.07 28.42 13.75
N ARG A 122 11.94 28.58 13.05
CA ARG A 122 11.43 29.92 12.69
C ARG A 122 11.06 30.77 13.91
N LYS A 123 10.58 30.15 15.00
CA LYS A 123 10.33 30.86 16.27
C LYS A 123 11.63 31.29 16.95
N ARG A 124 12.65 30.43 16.98
CA ARG A 124 13.98 30.75 17.54
C ARG A 124 14.64 31.92 16.83
N PHE A 125 14.65 31.95 15.50
CA PHE A 125 15.28 33.04 14.74
C PHE A 125 14.51 34.36 14.74
N LYS A 126 13.22 34.37 15.13
CA LYS A 126 12.44 35.61 15.32
C LYS A 126 12.70 36.29 16.67
N GLY A 127 13.40 35.67 17.61
CA GLY A 127 13.72 36.22 18.92
C GLY A 127 15.11 36.86 19.05
N THR A 128 15.86 36.99 17.94
CA THR A 128 17.23 37.54 17.93
C THR A 128 17.36 38.77 17.01
N ALA A 129 16.26 39.48 16.76
CA ALA A 129 16.24 40.75 16.03
C ALA A 129 15.69 41.86 16.92
#